data_AF-A0A382Y0W0-F1
#
_entry.id   AF-A0A382Y0W0-F1
#
_cell.length_a   1.000
_cell.length_b   1.000
_cell.length_c   1.000
_cell.angle_alpha   90.00
_cell.angle_beta   90.00
_cell.angle_gamma   90.00
#
_symmetry.space_group_name_H-M   'P 1'
#
loop_
_entity.id
_entity.type
_entity.pdbx_description
1 polymer ?
#
loop_
_entity_poly.entity_id
_entity_poly.type
_entity_poly.pdbx_seq_one_letter_code
_entity_poly.pdbx_strand_id
1 'polypeptide(L)' 'MTVTTESGGRQNMYPTQTQPWVDESISYDSYPQNAEKVNGRWAMIGFVALIGAYATTGQVIPGVF' A
#
# COMPACT_ATOMS: atom_id res chain seq x y z
N MET A 1 -9.15 -16.85 25.52
CA MET A 1 -10.16 -16.86 26.58
C MET A 1 -9.49 -16.31 27.82
N THR A 2 -10.07 -15.31 28.49
CA THR A 2 -9.50 -14.75 29.73
C THR A 2 -10.41 -15.15 30.89
N VAL A 3 -9.86 -15.91 31.84
CA VAL A 3 -10.55 -16.29 33.08
C VAL A 3 -10.02 -15.43 34.21
N THR A 4 -10.91 -14.68 34.87
CA THR A 4 -10.58 -13.91 36.07
C THR A 4 -11.40 -14.44 37.23
N THR A 5 -10.74 -14.67 38.36
CA THR A 5 -11.42 -15.09 39.59
C THR A 5 -11.72 -13.82 40.39
N GLU A 6 -13.00 -13.57 40.64
CA GLU A 6 -13.45 -12.41 41.40
C GLU A 6 -13.18 -12.61 42.91
N SER A 7 -13.12 -11.52 43.69
CA SER A 7 -12.79 -11.56 45.13
C SER A 7 -13.70 -12.50 45.96
N GLY A 8 -14.91 -12.78 45.48
CA GLY A 8 -15.85 -13.73 46.07
C GLY A 8 -15.70 -15.20 45.63
N GLY A 9 -14.60 -15.58 44.98
CA GLY A 9 -14.32 -16.98 44.61
C GLY A 9 -15.12 -17.50 43.41
N ARG A 10 -15.84 -16.63 42.70
CA ARG A 10 -16.57 -17.00 41.47
C ARG A 10 -15.64 -16.83 40.26
N GLN A 11 -15.62 -17.85 39.40
CA GLN A 11 -14.83 -17.84 38.18
C GLN A 11 -15.68 -17.30 37.03
N ASN A 12 -15.33 -16.12 36.51
CA ASN A 12 -16.00 -15.53 35.36
C ASN A 12 -15.15 -15.79 34.10
N MET A 13 -15.80 -16.27 33.05
CA MET A 13 -15.16 -16.58 31.78
C MET A 13 -15.68 -15.60 30.72
N TYR A 14 -14.76 -14.82 30.13
CA TYR A 14 -15.10 -13.89 29.06
C TYR A 14 -14.73 -14.50 27.70
N PRO A 15 -15.62 -14.39 26.70
CA PRO A 15 -15.30 -14.83 25.35
C PRO A 15 -14.17 -13.95 24.79
N THR A 16 -13.09 -14.60 24.34
CA THR A 16 -12.07 -13.92 23.56
C THR A 16 -12.54 -13.87 22.13
N GLN A 17 -12.66 -12.66 21.59
CA GLN A 17 -12.99 -12.47 20.18
C GLN A 17 -11.84 -13.00 19.32
N THR A 18 -12.18 -13.56 18.16
CA THR A 18 -11.19 -13.92 17.15
C THR A 18 -10.55 -12.65 16.63
N GLN A 19 -9.23 -12.60 16.53
CA GLN A 19 -8.57 -11.47 15.89
C GLN A 19 -8.88 -11.53 14.38
N PRO A 20 -9.36 -10.44 13.76
CA PRO A 20 -9.48 -10.39 12.31
C PRO A 20 -8.07 -10.52 11.72
N TRP A 21 -7.87 -11.52 10.85
CA TRP A 21 -6.66 -11.63 10.06
C TRP A 21 -6.90 -10.99 8.69
N VAL A 22 -5.96 -10.18 8.23
CA VAL A 22 -5.95 -9.73 6.84
C VAL A 22 -5.21 -10.81 6.06
N ASP A 23 -5.93 -11.45 5.14
CA ASP A 23 -5.33 -12.42 4.24
C ASP A 23 -4.55 -11.68 3.14
N GLU A 24 -3.22 -11.66 3.25
CA GLU A 24 -2.32 -11.03 2.28
C GLU A 24 -2.31 -11.77 0.92
N SER A 25 -2.81 -13.01 0.85
CA SER A 25 -2.90 -13.78 -0.40
C SER A 25 -4.08 -13.36 -1.27
N ILE A 26 -5.13 -12.79 -0.66
CA ILE A 26 -6.21 -12.08 -1.34
C ILE A 26 -5.84 -10.60 -1.33
N SER A 27 -4.77 -10.28 -2.06
CA SER A 27 -4.29 -8.92 -2.28
C SER A 27 -5.31 -8.14 -3.10
N TYR A 28 -6.39 -7.73 -2.46
CA TYR A 28 -7.29 -6.71 -2.97
C TYR A 28 -6.57 -5.37 -2.76
N ASP A 29 -5.51 -5.14 -3.55
CA ASP A 29 -5.01 -3.77 -3.75
C ASP A 29 -6.22 -2.98 -4.25
N SER A 30 -6.79 -2.15 -3.37
CA SER A 30 -7.99 -1.37 -3.70
C SER A 30 -7.71 -0.61 -5.00
N TYR A 31 -8.72 -0.52 -5.87
CA TYR A 31 -8.64 0.17 -7.17
C TYR A 31 -7.84 1.49 -7.13
N PRO A 32 -8.00 2.38 -6.12
CA PRO A 32 -7.19 3.58 -6.01
C PRO A 32 -5.67 3.34 -5.84
N GLN A 33 -5.21 2.39 -5.02
CA GLN A 33 -3.77 2.15 -4.85
C GLN A 33 -3.12 1.62 -6.13
N ASN A 34 -3.84 0.81 -6.91
CA ASN A 34 -3.35 0.35 -8.21
C ASN A 34 -3.25 1.48 -9.21
N ALA A 35 -4.23 2.38 -9.24
CA ALA A 35 -4.19 3.57 -10.09
C ALA A 35 -3.01 4.49 -9.73
N GLU A 36 -2.73 4.70 -8.44
CA GLU A 36 -1.58 5.47 -7.96
C GLU A 36 -0.25 4.83 -8.36
N LYS A 37 -0.09 3.51 -8.18
CA LYS A 37 1.11 2.77 -8.59
C LYS A 37 1.36 2.87 -10.11
N VAL A 38 0.31 2.75 -10.92
CA VAL A 38 0.41 2.85 -12.39
C VAL A 38 0.81 4.27 -12.80
N ASN A 39 0.15 5.30 -12.25
CA ASN A 39 0.47 6.69 -12.54
C ASN A 39 1.91 7.04 -12.12
N GLY A 40 2.37 6.54 -10.97
CA GLY A 40 3.75 6.71 -10.51
C GLY A 40 4.78 6.10 -11.47
N ARG A 41 4.51 4.90 -12.01
CA ARG A 41 5.40 4.24 -12.98
C ARG A 41 5.50 5.02 -14.29
N TRP A 42 4.38 5.51 -14.82
CA TRP A 42 4.38 6.34 -16.03
C TRP A 42 5.15 7.64 -15.83
N ALA A 43 5.01 8.30 -14.67
CA ALA A 43 5.76 9.50 -14.33
C ALA A 43 7.28 9.24 -14.27
N MET A 44 7.71 8.11 -13.70
CA MET A 44 9.13 7.72 -13.65
C MET A 44 9.70 7.49 -15.06
N ILE A 45 8.96 6.84 -15.95
CA ILE A 45 9.36 6.64 -17.35
C ILE A 45 9.49 8.00 -18.06
N GLY A 46 8.52 8.90 -17.88
CA GLY A 46 8.58 10.24 -18.44
C GLY A 46 9.79 11.05 -17.98
N PHE A 47 10.18 10.91 -16.71
CA PHE A 47 11.36 11.56 -16.16
C PHE A 47 12.68 11.01 -16.76
N VAL A 48 12.80 9.69 -16.86
CA VAL A 48 13.99 9.07 -17.48
C VAL A 48 14.06 9.41 -18.97
N ALA A 49 12.93 9.44 -19.67
CA ALA A 49 12.85 9.86 -21.07
C ALA A 49 13.28 11.33 -21.24
N LEU A 50 12.91 12.22 -20.32
CA LEU A 50 13.33 13.62 -20.33
C LEU A 50 14.85 13.76 -20.14
N ILE A 51 15.43 13.02 -19.19
CA ILE A 51 16.89 12.98 -19.01
C ILE A 51 17.59 12.44 -20.27
N GLY A 52 17.07 11.35 -20.83
CA GLY A 52 17.61 10.75 -22.05
C GLY A 52 17.53 11.70 -23.25
N ALA A 53 16.41 12.42 -23.39
CA ALA A 53 16.25 13.44 -24.41
C ALA A 53 17.27 14.57 -24.24
N TYR A 54 17.42 15.11 -23.02
CA TYR A 54 18.42 16.15 -22.76
C TYR A 54 19.85 15.67 -23.04
N ALA A 55 20.19 14.44 -22.67
CA ALA A 55 21.52 13.87 -22.91
C ALA A 55 21.83 13.61 -24.39
N THR A 56 20.81 13.29 -25.21
CA THR A 56 21.01 12.92 -26.62
C THR A 56 20.83 14.09 -27.59
N THR A 57 19.88 15.00 -27.31
CA THR A 57 19.54 16.13 -28.21
C THR A 57 19.95 17.49 -27.66
N GLY A 58 20.42 17.56 -26.40
CA GLY A 58 20.75 18.83 -25.73
C GLY A 58 19.53 19.70 -25.40
N GLN A 59 18.31 19.22 -25.69
CA GLN A 59 17.06 19.93 -25.50
C GLN A 59 16.19 19.17 -24.49
N VAL A 60 15.60 19.90 -23.54
CA VAL A 60 14.68 19.31 -22.53
C VAL A 60 13.40 18.79 -23.19
N ILE A 61 13.01 19.38 -24.33
CA ILE A 61 11.91 18.90 -25.18
C ILE A 61 12.40 18.86 -26.63
N PRO A 62 12.71 17.69 -27.20
CA PRO A 62 13.05 17.59 -28.61
C PRO A 62 11.81 17.93 -29.46
N GLY A 63 11.89 18.99 -30.27
CA GLY A 63 10.86 19.34 -31.25
C GLY A 63 9.76 20.31 -30.82
N VAL A 64 9.89 21.00 -29.69
CA VAL A 64 9.08 22.20 -29.39
C VAL A 64 9.91 23.44 -29.72
N PHE A 65 9.57 24.07 -30.84
CA PHE A 65 10.02 25.42 -31.24
C PHE A 65 8.91 26.43 -30.97
#